data_AF-A0A2N7QDK4-F1
#
_entry.id   AF-A0A2N7QDK4-F1
#
_cell.length_a   1.000
_cell.length_b   1.000
_cell.length_c   1.000
_cell.angle_alpha   90.00
_cell.angle_beta   90.00
_cell.angle_gamma   90.00
#
_symmetry.space_group_name_H-M   'P 1'
#
loop_
_entity.id
_entity.type
_entity.pdbx_description
1 polymer ?
#
loop_
_entity_poly.entity_id
_entity_poly.type
_entity_poly.pdbx_seq_one_letter_code
_entity_poly.pdbx_strand_id
1 'polypeptide(L)' 'MKEYNVAIVGATGAVGRMMLTVLEERNFPIKNLRLFASPKSKGLKLPFKGEE' A
#
# COMPACT_ATOMS: atom_id res chain seq x y z
N MET A 1 -17.45 -8.95 -8.52
CA MET A 1 -16.64 -7.73 -8.65
C MET A 1 -15.20 -8.16 -8.90
N LYS A 2 -14.46 -7.56 -9.86
CA LYS A 2 -13.07 -7.96 -10.12
C LYS A 2 -12.15 -7.36 -9.06
N GLU A 3 -11.35 -8.18 -8.41
CA GLU A 3 -10.32 -7.76 -7.47
C GLU A 3 -8.94 -7.74 -8.15
N TYR A 4 -8.05 -6.86 -7.68
CA TYR A 4 -6.74 -6.63 -8.30
C TYR A 4 -5.60 -6.96 -7.33
N ASN A 5 -4.51 -7.50 -7.88
CA ASN A 5 -3.24 -7.57 -7.17
C ASN A 5 -2.51 -6.24 -7.39
N VAL A 6 -2.18 -5.55 -6.31
CA VAL A 6 -1.59 -4.21 -6.34
C VAL A 6 -0.19 -4.26 -5.73
N ALA A 7 0.78 -3.65 -6.41
CA ALA A 7 2.13 -3.48 -5.92
C ALA A 7 2.48 -1.98 -5.91
N ILE A 8 2.94 -1.47 -4.76
CA ILE A 8 3.38 -0.08 -4.63
C ILE A 8 4.90 -0.08 -4.44
N VAL A 9 5.62 0.53 -5.38
CA VAL A 9 7.06 0.73 -5.29
C VAL A 9 7.34 2.12 -4.72
N GLY A 10 8.20 2.19 -3.71
CA GLY A 10 8.41 3.41 -2.94
C GLY A 10 7.29 3.67 -1.93
N ALA A 11 6.71 2.61 -1.36
CA ALA A 11 5.57 2.70 -0.43
C ALA A 11 5.85 3.61 0.80
N THR A 12 7.11 3.75 1.22
CA THR A 12 7.48 4.63 2.33
C THR A 12 7.69 6.09 1.97
N GLY A 13 7.73 6.43 0.67
CA GLY A 13 7.84 7.81 0.21
C GLY A 13 6.52 8.58 0.33
N ALA A 14 6.55 9.90 0.15
CA ALA A 14 5.37 10.76 0.25
C ALA A 14 4.23 10.30 -0.68
N VAL A 15 4.56 9.99 -1.93
CA VAL A 15 3.58 9.52 -2.93
C VAL A 15 3.07 8.12 -2.59
N GLY A 16 3.95 7.20 -2.16
CA GLY A 16 3.55 5.83 -1.81
C GLY A 16 2.56 5.78 -0.65
N ARG A 17 2.78 6.62 0.38
CA ARG A 17 1.85 6.78 1.51
C ARG A 17 0.51 7.36 1.06
N MET A 18 0.52 8.40 0.23
CA MET A 18 -0.72 8.98 -0.32
C MET A 18 -1.50 7.97 -1.17
N MET A 19 -0.80 7.15 -1.96
CA MET A 19 -1.41 6.07 -2.74
C MET A 19 -2.18 5.09 -1.85
N LEU A 20 -1.61 4.70 -0.70
CA LEU A 20 -2.29 3.83 0.26
C LEU A 20 -3.57 4.46 0.80
N THR A 21 -3.52 5.72 1.21
CA THR A 21 -4.69 6.48 1.69
C THR A 21 -5.78 6.54 0.61
N VAL A 22 -5.43 6.87 -0.64
CA VAL A 22 -6.41 6.94 -1.73
C VAL A 22 -7.03 5.57 -2.02
N LEU A 23 -6.25 4.50 -2.00
CA LEU A 23 -6.77 3.14 -2.21
C LEU A 23 -7.76 2.72 -1.12
N GLU A 24 -7.50 3.14 0.12
CA GLU A 24 -8.37 2.92 1.27
C GLU A 24 -9.66 3.75 1.16
N GLU A 25 -9.57 5.07 0.97
CA GLU A 25 -10.71 5.98 0.81
C GLU A 25 -11.65 5.58 -0.33
N ARG A 26 -11.07 5.08 -1.44
CA ARG A 26 -11.82 4.61 -2.61
C ARG A 26 -12.45 3.23 -2.42
N ASN A 27 -12.18 2.56 -1.30
CA ASN A 27 -12.50 1.14 -1.10
C ASN A 27 -12.09 0.29 -2.32
N PHE A 28 -10.88 0.53 -2.82
CA PHE A 28 -10.43 -0.11 -4.05
C PHE A 28 -10.41 -1.64 -3.88
N PRO A 29 -10.94 -2.42 -4.84
CA PRO A 29 -11.04 -3.87 -4.71
C PRO A 29 -9.67 -4.53 -4.88
N ILE A 30 -8.94 -4.68 -3.76
CA ILE A 30 -7.61 -5.29 -3.71
C ILE A 30 -7.73 -6.73 -3.20
N LYS A 31 -7.19 -7.67 -3.97
CA LYS A 31 -7.02 -9.07 -3.57
C LYS A 31 -5.72 -9.29 -2.79
N ASN A 32 -4.61 -8.71 -3.28
CA ASN A 32 -3.30 -8.79 -2.66
C ASN A 32 -2.60 -7.43 -2.77
N LEU A 33 -2.05 -6.93 -1.67
CA LEU A 33 -1.23 -5.72 -1.64
C LEU A 33 0.22 -6.08 -1.33
N ARG A 34 1.16 -5.62 -2.15
CA ARG A 34 2.61 -5.75 -1.88
C ARG A 34 3.26 -4.38 -1.85
N LEU A 35 3.97 -4.10 -0.77
CA LEU A 35 4.67 -2.84 -0.55
C LEU A 35 6.16 -3.06 -0.73
N PHE A 36 6.76 -2.32 -1.64
CA PHE A 36 8.19 -2.32 -1.90
C PHE A 36 8.77 -0.97 -1.51
N ALA A 37 9.86 -0.99 -0.77
CA ALA A 37 10.56 0.21 -0.33
C ALA A 37 12.07 -0.01 -0.35
N SER A 38 12.83 1.06 -0.12
CA SER A 38 14.28 0.98 -0.05
C SER A 38 14.73 0.02 1.06
N PRO A 39 15.95 -0.56 0.98
CA PRO A 39 16.49 -1.42 2.04
C PRO A 39 16.53 -0.75 3.42
N LYS A 40 16.68 0.59 3.46
CA LYS A 40 16.66 1.39 4.70
C LYS A 40 15.32 1.35 5.42
N SER A 41 14.24 1.03 4.69
CA SER A 41 12.88 0.95 5.19
C SER A 41 12.41 -0.49 5.44
N LYS A 42 13.34 -1.47 5.36
CA LYS A 42 13.00 -2.89 5.52
C LYS A 42 12.42 -3.15 6.92
N GLY A 43 11.25 -3.76 6.97
CA GLY A 43 10.54 -4.06 8.23
C GLY A 43 9.61 -2.94 8.71
N LEU A 44 9.55 -1.81 8.01
CA LEU A 44 8.55 -0.78 8.29
C LEU A 44 7.16 -1.30 7.90
N LYS A 45 6.26 -1.32 8.88
CA LYS A 45 4.84 -1.56 8.72
C LYS A 45 4.12 -0.27 8.35
N LEU A 46 3.19 -0.34 7.40
CA LEU A 46 2.41 0.81 6.95
C LEU A 46 0.94 0.47 7.13
N PRO A 47 0.18 1.30 7.86
CA PRO A 47 -1.22 1.02 8.11
C PRO A 47 -2.01 1.01 6.79
N PHE A 48 -2.86 0.01 6.62
CA PHE A 48 -3.79 -0.09 5.48
C PHE A 48 -5.07 -0.82 5.92
N LYS A 49 -6.24 -0.20 5.72
CA LYS A 49 -7.56 -0.75 6.11
C LYS A 49 -7.65 -1.14 7.59
N GLY A 50 -6.96 -0.39 8.45
CA GLY A 50 -6.90 -0.66 9.89
C GLY A 50 -5.96 -1.81 10.30
N GLU A 51 -5.15 -2.34 9.38
CA GLU A 51 -4.15 -3.38 9.65
C GLU A 51 -2.71 -2.81 9.56
N GLU A 52 -1.78 -3.29 10.39
CA GLU A 52 -0.37 -2.83 10.52
C GLU A 52 0.67 -3.69 9.78
#